data_AF-A0A081REW1-F1
#
_entry.id   AF-A0A081REW1-F1
#
_cell.length_a   1.000
_cell.length_b   1.000
_cell.length_c   1.000
_cell.angle_alpha   90.00
_cell.angle_beta   90.00
_cell.angle_gamma   90.00
#
_symmetry.space_group_name_H-M   'P 1'
#
loop_
_entity.id
_entity.type
_entity.pdbx_description
1 polymer ?
#
loop_
_entity_poly.entity_id
_entity_poly.type
_entity_poly.pdbx_seq_one_letter_code
_entity_poly.pdbx_strand_id
1 'polypeptide(L)'
;MILKPPPPEKGDAGLDAFRADAKLYEDTLKNRTWRALYRGDLAKWQKLYATLSGKRPPGSPAAMHFAKLSKLCGELLAEYGPEAPAKKRPAKTVEPVPLSYPDFADDITHRIHFLEGSGIRRRRAVELATYAPAVSRQTSARGRVLVSVGVRKDQVRLYERLVEAIGDLAMGDYSAAGFDIGYVMRPEGIPEGQSWTATPLDPALPIARVWEDNNRSRSYGLQARLMGNQWRGVDGIGLPADLPDVNAGPWDPDPHWQRVLDLTETDQLEEALALVEAIPGRDREPLFDEVIYLRFLTRSPLQAQDIRVLARKHCQESLISGRLLEEFEAFLDHLDAQFALEPPVLGEMTRLRPDFGSSMIPPLPPSADWATYRRHMAQFSNPSGQRGRIFSRNIGVADTGASEFFASAMVAAEEAFRRERSIPEIGRGWVSEVALLDLVRTIWPSAVHQWRPPFLGMQSIDIHVPELGLAIEYQGQQHYEPIALFGGQEGFELTCARDERKRSLLARNGVRLLEWRYDVPITRAELISQLGGMAITVPD
;
A
#
# COMPACT_ATOMS: atom_id res chain seq x y z
N MET A 1 10.16 -24.77 16.81
CA MET A 1 10.61 -26.02 17.47
C MET A 1 11.47 -26.76 16.46
N ILE A 2 12.72 -27.11 16.77
CA ILE A 2 13.58 -27.86 15.84
C ILE A 2 13.33 -29.35 16.09
N LEU A 3 12.64 -30.04 15.18
CA LEU A 3 12.47 -31.49 15.23
C LEU A 3 13.85 -32.17 15.27
N LYS A 4 14.03 -33.13 16.18
CA LYS A 4 15.27 -33.89 16.32
C LYS A 4 14.95 -35.38 16.35
N PRO A 5 15.46 -36.17 15.39
CA PRO A 5 15.27 -37.61 15.42
C PRO A 5 15.92 -38.25 16.66
N PRO A 6 15.32 -39.30 17.23
CA PRO A 6 15.75 -39.90 18.48
C PRO A 6 17.00 -40.78 18.29
N PRO A 7 17.92 -40.82 19.27
CA PRO A 7 19.08 -41.69 19.19
C PRO A 7 18.70 -43.15 19.53
N PRO A 8 19.53 -44.15 19.18
CA PRO A 8 19.18 -45.57 19.31
C PRO A 8 18.82 -46.04 20.72
N GLU A 9 19.34 -45.37 21.76
CA GLU A 9 19.10 -45.72 23.17
C GLU A 9 17.65 -45.49 23.59
N LYS A 10 16.89 -44.67 22.83
CA LYS A 10 15.47 -44.43 23.08
C LYS A 10 14.56 -45.51 22.48
N GLY A 11 15.10 -46.37 21.61
CA GLY A 11 14.37 -47.48 20.99
C GLY A 11 13.04 -47.06 20.35
N ASP A 12 12.07 -47.98 20.38
CA ASP A 12 10.76 -47.79 19.74
C ASP A 12 9.95 -46.66 20.39
N ALA A 13 10.03 -46.48 21.71
CA ALA A 13 9.36 -45.37 22.41
C ALA A 13 9.86 -44.00 21.93
N GLY A 14 11.13 -43.88 21.56
CA GLY A 14 11.68 -42.67 20.96
C GLY A 14 11.13 -42.39 19.56
N LEU A 15 10.92 -43.45 18.76
CA LEU A 15 10.37 -43.34 17.41
C LEU A 15 8.90 -42.90 17.44
N ASP A 16 8.11 -43.43 18.39
CA ASP A 16 6.70 -43.05 18.58
C ASP A 16 6.58 -41.59 19.02
N ALA A 17 7.42 -41.15 19.97
CA ALA A 17 7.47 -39.75 20.39
C ALA A 17 7.85 -38.82 19.23
N PHE A 18 8.85 -39.20 18.42
CA PHE A 18 9.26 -38.43 17.24
C PHE A 18 8.15 -38.33 16.20
N ARG A 19 7.37 -39.40 15.98
CA ARG A 19 6.20 -39.38 15.09
C ARG A 19 5.14 -38.39 15.58
N ALA A 20 4.85 -38.38 16.88
CA ALA A 20 3.89 -37.44 17.47
C ALA A 20 4.36 -35.99 17.36
N ASP A 21 5.63 -35.72 17.68
CA ASP A 21 6.23 -34.38 17.56
C ASP A 21 6.23 -33.89 16.11
N ALA A 22 6.53 -34.77 15.15
CA ALA A 22 6.52 -34.45 13.73
C ALA A 22 5.11 -34.05 13.26
N LYS A 23 4.07 -34.79 13.68
CA LYS A 23 2.66 -34.47 13.39
C LYS A 23 2.23 -33.14 14.01
N LEU A 24 2.59 -32.89 15.26
CA LEU A 24 2.30 -31.61 15.90
C LEU A 24 3.00 -30.45 15.19
N TYR A 25 4.24 -30.66 14.73
CA TYR A 25 4.96 -29.64 13.98
C TYR A 25 4.33 -29.37 12.61
N GLU A 26 3.87 -30.39 11.88
CA GLU A 26 3.11 -30.26 10.63
C GLU A 26 1.94 -29.27 10.78
N ASP A 27 1.16 -29.39 11.86
CA ASP A 27 0.02 -28.52 12.16
C ASP A 27 0.41 -27.05 12.37
N THR A 28 1.66 -26.78 12.74
CA THR A 28 2.17 -25.41 12.94
C THR A 28 2.67 -24.73 11.66
N LEU A 29 2.85 -25.46 10.56
CA LEU A 29 3.49 -24.95 9.33
C LEU A 29 2.54 -24.10 8.49
N LYS A 30 2.53 -22.79 8.74
CA LYS A 30 1.60 -21.85 8.07
C LYS A 30 2.05 -21.36 6.69
N ASN A 31 3.35 -21.38 6.36
CA ASN A 31 3.86 -20.78 5.12
C ASN A 31 4.62 -21.77 4.22
N ARG A 32 4.69 -21.46 2.92
CA ARG A 32 5.32 -22.30 1.90
C ARG A 32 6.78 -22.64 2.22
N THR A 33 7.55 -21.68 2.73
CA THR A 33 8.98 -21.86 3.02
C THR A 33 9.20 -22.91 4.11
N TRP A 34 8.46 -22.82 5.22
CA TRP A 34 8.58 -23.78 6.32
C TRP A 34 8.12 -25.18 5.92
N ARG A 35 7.05 -25.28 5.11
CA ARG A 35 6.59 -26.58 4.56
C ARG A 35 7.62 -27.21 3.62
N ALA A 36 8.32 -26.40 2.83
CA ALA A 36 9.39 -26.88 1.96
C ALA A 36 10.62 -27.36 2.75
N LEU A 37 11.03 -26.61 3.78
CA LEU A 37 12.13 -27.00 4.68
C LEU A 37 11.81 -28.31 5.40
N TYR A 38 10.60 -28.44 5.94
CA TYR A 38 10.15 -29.66 6.62
C TYR A 38 10.24 -30.91 5.74
N ARG A 39 9.73 -30.86 4.50
CA ARG A 39 9.88 -31.97 3.53
C ARG A 39 11.34 -32.26 3.21
N GLY A 40 12.16 -31.21 3.09
CA GLY A 40 13.60 -31.33 2.88
C GLY A 40 14.28 -32.09 4.02
N ASP A 41 13.92 -31.79 5.27
CA ASP A 41 14.46 -32.44 6.45
C ASP A 41 14.05 -33.91 6.54
N LEU A 42 12.78 -34.26 6.31
CA LEU A 42 12.32 -35.65 6.29
C LEU A 42 13.02 -36.47 5.19
N ALA A 43 13.12 -35.92 3.97
CA ALA A 43 13.81 -36.59 2.86
C ALA A 43 15.32 -36.78 3.15
N LYS A 44 15.94 -35.78 3.77
CA LYS A 44 17.34 -35.85 4.21
C LYS A 44 17.54 -36.92 5.28
N TRP A 45 16.68 -36.98 6.30
CA TRP A 45 16.76 -37.97 7.36
C TRP A 45 16.49 -39.39 6.86
N GLN A 46 15.50 -39.58 5.98
CA GLN A 46 15.24 -40.87 5.35
C GLN A 46 16.50 -41.44 4.71
N LYS A 47 17.21 -40.65 3.88
CA LYS A 47 18.46 -41.06 3.22
C LYS A 47 19.61 -41.28 4.20
N LEU A 48 19.77 -40.38 5.17
CA LEU A 48 20.83 -40.45 6.17
C LEU A 48 20.73 -41.73 7.00
N TYR A 49 19.55 -42.04 7.55
CA TYR A 49 19.38 -43.20 8.42
C TYR A 49 19.39 -44.52 7.65
N ALA A 50 18.96 -44.54 6.37
CA ALA A 50 19.18 -45.70 5.50
C ALA A 50 20.69 -46.00 5.35
N THR A 51 21.48 -44.95 5.11
CA THR A 51 22.94 -45.07 5.00
C THR A 51 23.58 -45.51 6.31
N LEU A 52 23.18 -44.92 7.44
CA LEU A 52 23.70 -45.28 8.75
C LEU A 52 23.34 -46.72 9.14
N SER A 53 22.14 -47.19 8.80
CA SER A 53 21.76 -48.60 8.97
C SER A 53 22.71 -49.54 8.23
N GLY A 54 23.01 -49.25 6.95
CA GLY A 54 23.89 -50.08 6.13
C GLY A 54 25.36 -50.10 6.58
N LYS A 55 25.80 -49.07 7.33
CA LYS A 55 27.16 -49.00 7.89
C LYS A 55 27.33 -49.79 9.20
N ARG A 56 26.25 -50.32 9.78
CA ARG A 56 26.28 -51.07 11.04
C ARG A 56 26.22 -52.58 10.76
N PRO A 57 26.76 -53.42 11.68
CA PRO A 57 26.64 -54.86 11.55
C PRO A 57 25.17 -55.28 11.36
N PRO A 58 24.86 -56.16 10.39
CA PRO A 58 23.51 -56.65 10.15
C PRO A 58 22.90 -57.24 11.43
N GLY A 59 21.67 -56.85 11.75
CA GLY A 59 20.96 -57.31 12.95
C GLY A 59 21.39 -56.64 14.26
N SER A 60 22.34 -55.70 14.25
CA SER A 60 22.65 -54.91 15.46
C SER A 60 21.47 -54.00 15.86
N PRO A 61 21.26 -53.73 17.16
CA PRO A 61 20.20 -52.84 17.63
C PRO A 61 20.23 -51.46 16.96
N ALA A 62 21.43 -50.92 16.73
CA ALA A 62 21.60 -49.64 16.04
C ALA A 62 21.24 -49.71 14.55
N ALA A 63 21.57 -50.80 13.84
CA ALA A 63 21.15 -50.99 12.45
C ALA A 63 19.63 -51.03 12.35
N MET A 64 18.98 -51.81 13.23
CA MET A 64 17.52 -51.93 13.27
C MET A 64 16.85 -50.59 13.59
N HIS A 65 17.37 -49.83 14.55
CA HIS A 65 16.85 -48.50 14.89
C HIS A 65 16.92 -47.54 13.70
N PHE A 66 18.08 -47.43 13.05
CA PHE A 66 18.22 -46.54 11.89
C PHE A 66 17.37 -46.97 10.70
N ALA A 67 17.20 -48.28 10.47
CA ALA A 67 16.27 -48.78 9.45
C ALA A 67 14.82 -48.36 9.75
N LYS A 68 14.36 -48.52 11.00
CA LYS A 68 13.02 -48.09 11.43
C LYS A 68 12.84 -46.57 11.32
N LEU A 69 13.83 -45.79 11.72
CA LEU A 69 13.79 -44.32 11.66
C LEU A 69 13.78 -43.80 10.21
N SER A 70 14.56 -44.43 9.32
CA SER A 70 14.53 -44.15 7.89
C SER A 70 13.14 -44.41 7.31
N LYS A 71 12.56 -45.57 7.63
CA LYS A 71 11.20 -45.94 7.23
C LYS A 71 10.17 -44.91 7.73
N LEU A 72 10.23 -44.54 9.00
CA LEU A 72 9.33 -43.56 9.61
C LEU A 72 9.41 -42.19 8.92
N CYS A 73 10.60 -41.69 8.61
CA CYS A 73 10.75 -40.42 7.88
C CYS A 73 10.14 -40.50 6.47
N GLY A 74 10.26 -41.67 5.80
CA GLY A 74 9.63 -41.92 4.51
C GLY A 74 8.10 -41.97 4.60
N GLU A 75 7.55 -42.60 5.64
CA GLU A 75 6.11 -42.63 5.91
C GLU A 75 5.56 -41.23 6.17
N LEU A 76 6.21 -40.45 7.04
CA LEU A 76 5.82 -39.06 7.33
C LEU A 76 5.87 -38.19 6.07
N LEU A 77 6.91 -38.34 5.25
CA LEU A 77 7.05 -37.60 4.00
C LEU A 77 5.95 -37.96 2.99
N ALA A 78 5.62 -39.24 2.87
CA ALA A 78 4.57 -39.73 2.00
C ALA A 78 3.18 -39.27 2.48
N GLU A 79 2.93 -39.29 3.79
CA GLU A 79 1.67 -38.84 4.40
C GLU A 79 1.48 -37.34 4.25
N TYR A 80 2.54 -36.54 4.42
CA TYR A 80 2.48 -35.09 4.28
C TYR A 80 2.29 -34.63 2.82
N GLY A 81 2.82 -35.40 1.86
CA GLY A 81 2.55 -35.21 0.45
C GLY A 81 3.25 -34.00 -0.22
N PRO A 82 3.02 -33.80 -1.53
CA PRO A 82 3.65 -32.75 -2.31
C PRO A 82 3.14 -31.34 -1.94
N GLU A 83 3.84 -30.29 -2.37
CA GLU A 83 3.36 -28.92 -2.17
C GLU A 83 2.08 -28.70 -2.96
N ALA A 84 1.03 -28.29 -2.26
CA ALA A 84 -0.20 -27.87 -2.93
C ALA A 84 0.13 -26.72 -3.91
N PRO A 85 -0.40 -26.75 -5.15
CA PRO A 85 -0.21 -25.67 -6.09
C PRO A 85 -0.69 -24.35 -5.49
N ALA A 86 -0.05 -23.24 -5.88
CA ALA A 86 -0.45 -21.92 -5.39
C ALA A 86 -1.93 -21.70 -5.69
N LYS A 87 -2.73 -21.50 -4.65
CA LYS A 87 -4.13 -21.08 -4.78
C LYS A 87 -4.14 -19.71 -5.47
N LYS A 88 -4.37 -19.69 -6.79
CA LYS A 88 -4.65 -18.44 -7.51
C LYS A 88 -5.95 -17.89 -6.95
N ARG A 89 -5.93 -16.65 -6.45
CA ARG A 89 -7.17 -15.97 -6.07
C ARG A 89 -8.04 -15.85 -7.33
N PRO A 90 -9.33 -16.19 -7.28
CA PRO A 90 -10.26 -15.83 -8.34
C PRO A 90 -10.21 -14.31 -8.52
N ALA A 91 -10.15 -13.84 -9.76
CA ALA A 91 -10.28 -12.41 -10.01
C ALA A 91 -11.72 -11.99 -9.73
N LYS A 92 -11.94 -10.91 -8.97
CA LYS A 92 -13.27 -10.31 -8.84
C LYS A 92 -13.80 -9.97 -10.22
N THR A 93 -14.79 -10.72 -10.69
CA THR A 93 -15.54 -10.42 -11.91
C THR A 93 -16.44 -9.24 -11.60
N VAL A 94 -15.89 -8.05 -11.81
CA VAL A 94 -16.67 -6.82 -11.84
C VAL A 94 -16.89 -6.52 -13.31
N GLU A 95 -18.14 -6.24 -13.71
CA GLU A 95 -18.40 -5.77 -15.06
C GLU A 95 -17.57 -4.49 -15.30
N PRO A 96 -16.61 -4.53 -16.22
CA PRO A 96 -15.71 -3.40 -16.39
C PRO A 96 -16.46 -2.23 -17.02
N VAL A 97 -16.18 -1.02 -16.55
CA VAL A 97 -16.77 0.21 -17.12
C VAL A 97 -15.99 0.58 -18.38
N PRO A 98 -16.64 0.78 -19.54
CA PRO A 98 -15.96 1.25 -20.76
C PRO A 98 -15.08 2.47 -20.50
N LEU A 99 -13.80 2.35 -20.83
CA LEU A 99 -12.89 3.49 -20.81
C LEU A 99 -13.32 4.46 -21.92
N SER A 100 -13.65 5.69 -21.54
CA SER A 100 -13.90 6.75 -22.52
C SER A 100 -12.70 7.69 -22.61
N TYR A 101 -12.48 8.26 -23.79
CA TYR A 101 -11.51 9.34 -23.96
C TYR A 101 -12.23 10.68 -23.79
N PRO A 102 -11.75 11.61 -22.96
CA PRO A 102 -12.40 12.91 -22.80
C PRO A 102 -12.43 13.70 -24.10
N ASP A 103 -13.53 14.41 -24.33
CA ASP A 103 -13.66 15.35 -25.44
C ASP A 103 -12.95 16.67 -25.09
N PHE A 104 -11.63 16.71 -25.31
CA PHE A 104 -10.83 17.90 -25.10
C PHE A 104 -10.99 18.87 -26.28
N ALA A 105 -11.20 20.14 -25.97
CA ALA A 105 -11.22 21.21 -26.98
C ALA A 105 -9.90 21.27 -27.78
N ASP A 106 -9.96 21.79 -29.01
CA ASP A 106 -8.82 21.80 -29.94
C ASP A 106 -7.60 22.59 -29.42
N ASP A 107 -7.81 23.57 -28.52
CA ASP A 107 -6.74 24.35 -27.89
C ASP A 107 -6.02 23.60 -26.75
N ILE A 108 -6.57 22.47 -26.29
CA ILE A 108 -5.97 21.57 -25.31
C ILE A 108 -5.01 20.61 -26.00
N THR A 109 -3.73 20.96 -25.98
CA THR A 109 -2.66 20.23 -26.68
C THR A 109 -1.82 19.33 -25.79
N HIS A 110 -1.81 19.58 -24.47
CA HIS A 110 -1.03 18.83 -23.50
C HIS A 110 -1.96 18.03 -22.61
N ARG A 111 -1.82 16.70 -22.59
CA ARG A 111 -2.81 15.79 -22.01
C ARG A 111 -2.11 14.72 -21.20
N ILE A 112 -2.60 14.48 -19.99
CA ILE A 112 -2.06 13.45 -19.11
C ILE A 112 -3.19 12.78 -18.34
N HIS A 113 -3.05 11.48 -18.13
CA HIS A 113 -4.05 10.63 -17.50
C HIS A 113 -3.41 9.83 -16.38
N PHE A 114 -4.05 9.79 -15.22
CA PHE A 114 -3.56 9.02 -14.08
C PHE A 114 -4.69 8.62 -13.14
N LEU A 115 -4.48 7.53 -12.39
CA LEU A 115 -5.43 7.10 -11.37
C LEU A 115 -5.20 7.89 -10.08
N GLU A 116 -6.29 8.28 -9.42
CA GLU A 116 -6.24 8.80 -8.06
C GLU A 116 -5.66 7.77 -7.09
N GLY A 117 -5.09 8.27 -5.99
CA GLY A 117 -4.62 7.43 -4.90
C GLY A 117 -4.08 8.26 -3.73
N SER A 118 -3.91 7.61 -2.59
CA SER A 118 -3.43 8.21 -1.34
C SER A 118 -1.96 8.65 -1.37
N GLY A 119 -1.16 8.11 -2.30
CA GLY A 119 0.26 8.46 -2.42
C GLY A 119 0.45 9.96 -2.73
N ILE A 120 1.44 10.58 -2.08
CA ILE A 120 1.68 12.03 -2.14
C ILE A 120 1.79 12.58 -3.57
N ARG A 121 2.48 11.85 -4.45
CA ARG A 121 2.63 12.18 -5.88
C ARG A 121 1.29 12.24 -6.62
N ARG A 122 0.36 11.31 -6.31
CA ARG A 122 -0.98 11.30 -6.88
C ARG A 122 -1.84 12.42 -6.31
N ARG A 123 -1.79 12.64 -4.99
CA ARG A 123 -2.52 13.76 -4.34
C ARG A 123 -2.08 15.11 -4.90
N ARG A 124 -0.78 15.35 -5.03
CA ARG A 124 -0.25 16.58 -5.64
C ARG A 124 -0.66 16.72 -7.10
N ALA A 125 -0.63 15.64 -7.89
CA ALA A 125 -1.11 15.68 -9.26
C ALA A 125 -2.62 16.01 -9.36
N VAL A 126 -3.45 15.47 -8.46
CA VAL A 126 -4.88 15.80 -8.38
C VAL A 126 -5.11 17.27 -8.03
N GLU A 127 -4.32 17.82 -7.11
CA GLU A 127 -4.40 19.22 -6.74
C GLU A 127 -3.97 20.14 -7.89
N LEU A 128 -2.83 19.87 -8.53
CA LEU A 128 -2.38 20.61 -9.71
C LEU A 128 -3.41 20.55 -10.85
N ALA A 129 -4.13 19.43 -10.98
CA ALA A 129 -5.17 19.29 -11.99
C ALA A 129 -6.31 20.31 -11.81
N THR A 130 -6.57 20.79 -10.59
CA THR A 130 -7.63 21.79 -10.35
C THR A 130 -7.37 23.15 -11.01
N TYR A 131 -6.11 23.44 -11.33
CA TYR A 131 -5.69 24.64 -12.05
C TYR A 131 -5.72 24.47 -13.58
N ALA A 132 -5.99 23.25 -14.07
CA ALA A 132 -6.01 22.96 -15.49
C ALA A 132 -7.35 23.39 -16.12
N PRO A 133 -7.34 23.89 -17.36
CA PRO A 133 -8.54 24.36 -18.05
C PRO A 133 -9.51 23.22 -18.42
N ALA A 134 -9.04 21.98 -18.50
CA ALA A 134 -9.89 20.82 -18.76
C ALA A 134 -9.54 19.65 -17.83
N VAL A 135 -10.53 19.16 -17.08
CA VAL A 135 -10.41 17.99 -16.22
C VAL A 135 -11.61 17.09 -16.42
N SER A 136 -11.37 15.81 -16.67
CA SER A 136 -12.40 14.77 -16.73
C SER A 136 -12.09 13.68 -15.72
N ARG A 137 -13.13 13.17 -15.05
CA ARG A 137 -13.05 12.10 -14.06
C ARG A 137 -13.94 10.94 -14.46
N GLN A 138 -13.39 9.73 -14.44
CA GLN A 138 -14.13 8.50 -14.71
C GLN A 138 -13.93 7.53 -13.54
N THR A 139 -15.01 6.98 -13.00
CA THR A 139 -14.94 6.00 -11.91
C THR A 139 -15.12 4.61 -12.48
N SER A 140 -14.16 3.73 -12.21
CA SER A 140 -14.21 2.33 -12.61
C SER A 140 -15.19 1.55 -11.76
N ALA A 141 -15.49 0.33 -12.19
CA ALA A 141 -16.34 -0.58 -11.44
C ALA A 141 -15.75 -1.00 -10.07
N ARG A 142 -14.43 -0.80 -9.88
CA ARG A 142 -13.73 -1.04 -8.61
C ARG A 142 -13.59 0.23 -7.75
N GLY A 143 -14.34 1.29 -8.07
CA GLY A 143 -14.28 2.58 -7.36
C GLY A 143 -12.97 3.35 -7.59
N ARG A 144 -12.18 2.99 -8.60
CA ARG A 144 -10.93 3.70 -8.93
C ARG A 144 -11.26 4.87 -9.84
N VAL A 145 -10.82 6.07 -9.48
CA VAL A 145 -11.04 7.26 -10.31
C VAL A 145 -9.85 7.49 -11.23
N LEU A 146 -10.10 7.57 -12.53
CA LEU A 146 -9.19 8.04 -13.56
C LEU A 146 -9.39 9.54 -13.75
N VAL A 147 -8.33 10.31 -13.53
CA VAL A 147 -8.27 11.75 -13.81
C VAL A 147 -7.57 11.95 -15.13
N SER A 148 -8.23 12.65 -16.04
CA SER A 148 -7.68 13.06 -17.33
C SER A 148 -7.59 14.57 -17.35
N VAL A 149 -6.38 15.09 -17.52
CA VAL A 149 -6.07 16.51 -17.40
C VAL A 149 -5.61 17.02 -18.77
N GLY A 150 -6.23 18.11 -19.20
CA GLY A 150 -5.92 18.82 -20.42
C GLY A 150 -5.44 20.23 -20.11
N VAL A 151 -4.30 20.59 -20.69
CA VAL A 151 -3.63 21.88 -20.52
C VAL A 151 -3.37 22.51 -21.88
N ARG A 152 -3.53 23.83 -21.97
CA ARG A 152 -3.21 24.58 -23.18
C ARG A 152 -1.70 24.78 -23.33
N LYS A 153 -1.24 25.00 -24.56
CA LYS A 153 0.19 25.21 -24.85
C LYS A 153 0.81 26.39 -24.10
N ASP A 154 0.06 27.47 -23.85
CA ASP A 154 0.51 28.64 -23.08
C ASP A 154 0.72 28.34 -21.59
N GLN A 155 0.18 27.22 -21.10
CA GLN A 155 0.27 26.75 -19.71
C GLN A 155 1.21 25.56 -19.55
N VAL A 156 2.18 25.38 -20.46
CA VAL A 156 3.12 24.23 -20.48
C VAL A 156 3.88 24.03 -19.16
N ARG A 157 4.09 25.08 -18.36
CA ARG A 157 4.68 24.96 -17.01
C ARG A 157 3.79 24.17 -16.04
N LEU A 158 2.47 24.40 -16.07
CA LEU A 158 1.51 23.59 -15.31
C LEU A 158 1.59 22.13 -15.71
N TYR A 159 1.65 21.90 -17.01
CA TYR A 159 1.74 20.55 -17.55
C TYR A 159 3.03 19.84 -17.13
N GLU A 160 4.19 20.50 -17.24
CA GLU A 160 5.43 19.96 -16.73
C GLU A 160 5.34 19.62 -15.24
N ARG A 161 4.80 20.52 -14.42
CA ARG A 161 4.63 20.26 -12.99
C ARG A 161 3.75 19.06 -12.70
N LEU A 162 2.66 18.90 -13.45
CA LEU A 162 1.80 17.72 -13.39
C LEU A 162 2.60 16.44 -13.72
N VAL A 163 3.39 16.47 -14.79
CA VAL A 163 4.25 15.36 -15.23
C VAL A 163 5.29 15.02 -14.18
N GLU A 164 5.97 16.00 -13.58
CA GLU A 164 6.99 15.75 -12.56
C GLU A 164 6.37 15.25 -11.25
N ALA A 165 5.21 15.80 -10.84
CA ALA A 165 4.49 15.34 -9.66
C ALA A 165 4.10 13.87 -9.78
N ILE A 166 3.43 13.49 -10.87
CA ILE A 166 2.97 12.11 -11.08
C ILE A 166 4.10 11.16 -11.49
N GLY A 167 5.07 11.65 -12.28
CA GLY A 167 6.10 10.91 -13.00
C GLY A 167 5.65 9.56 -13.57
N ASP A 168 6.38 8.49 -13.25
CA ASP A 168 6.09 7.12 -13.70
C ASP A 168 4.70 6.58 -13.31
N LEU A 169 4.07 7.15 -12.28
CA LEU A 169 2.73 6.75 -11.83
C LEU A 169 1.60 7.18 -12.80
N ALA A 170 1.91 7.95 -13.84
CA ALA A 170 0.96 8.24 -14.92
C ALA A 170 0.61 6.96 -15.71
N MET A 171 1.51 5.98 -15.78
CA MET A 171 1.26 4.72 -16.46
C MET A 171 0.51 3.77 -15.52
N GLY A 172 -0.83 3.85 -15.52
CA GLY A 172 -1.70 2.95 -14.77
C GLY A 172 -2.06 1.67 -15.52
N ASP A 173 -2.27 0.59 -14.78
CA ASP A 173 -2.97 -0.60 -15.29
C ASP A 173 -4.48 -0.36 -15.18
N TYR A 174 -5.06 0.23 -16.22
CA TYR A 174 -6.48 0.61 -16.24
C TYR A 174 -7.41 -0.62 -16.26
N SER A 175 -6.97 -1.73 -16.85
CA SER A 175 -7.72 -2.99 -16.81
C SER A 175 -7.75 -3.53 -15.39
N ALA A 176 -6.62 -3.56 -14.69
CA ALA A 176 -6.58 -3.92 -13.27
C ALA A 176 -7.34 -2.92 -12.39
N ALA A 177 -7.43 -1.65 -12.80
CA ALA A 177 -8.25 -0.65 -12.13
C ALA A 177 -9.76 -0.87 -12.34
N GLY A 178 -10.18 -1.75 -13.26
CA GLY A 178 -11.59 -2.08 -13.51
C GLY A 178 -12.23 -1.35 -14.68
N PHE A 179 -11.42 -0.81 -15.60
CA PHE A 179 -11.89 -0.26 -16.87
C PHE A 179 -11.87 -1.31 -17.98
N ASP A 180 -12.86 -1.27 -18.86
CA ASP A 180 -12.83 -1.97 -20.13
C ASP A 180 -12.07 -1.10 -21.13
N ILE A 181 -10.83 -1.50 -21.40
CA ILE A 181 -9.94 -0.78 -22.30
C ILE A 181 -10.16 -1.15 -23.78
N GLY A 182 -11.07 -2.08 -24.08
CA GLY A 182 -11.36 -2.57 -25.44
C GLY A 182 -10.21 -3.31 -26.12
N TYR A 183 -9.07 -3.46 -25.43
CA TYR A 183 -7.85 -4.09 -25.94
C TYR A 183 -7.65 -5.48 -25.34
N VAL A 184 -7.48 -6.46 -26.21
CA VAL A 184 -7.16 -7.85 -25.85
C VAL A 184 -5.70 -8.14 -26.19
N MET A 185 -4.88 -8.39 -25.16
CA MET A 185 -3.42 -8.54 -25.29
C MET A 185 -2.99 -9.63 -26.29
N ARG A 186 -3.76 -10.72 -26.38
CA ARG A 186 -3.61 -11.75 -27.41
C ARG A 186 -5.01 -12.14 -27.90
N PRO A 187 -5.42 -11.71 -29.11
CA PRO A 187 -6.67 -12.15 -29.72
C PRO A 187 -6.73 -13.67 -29.87
N GLU A 188 -7.94 -14.22 -29.89
CA GLU A 188 -8.15 -15.64 -30.19
C GLU A 188 -7.56 -16.01 -31.56
N GLY A 189 -6.87 -17.15 -31.64
CA GLY A 189 -6.27 -17.66 -32.88
C GLY A 189 -4.75 -17.53 -33.01
N ILE A 190 -4.04 -16.91 -32.05
CA ILE A 190 -2.57 -16.86 -32.02
C ILE A 190 -2.02 -18.04 -31.18
N PRO A 191 -1.25 -18.98 -31.77
CA PRO A 191 -0.68 -20.13 -31.08
C PRO A 191 0.16 -19.78 -29.85
N GLU A 192 0.08 -20.60 -28.81
CA GLU A 192 0.98 -20.53 -27.65
C GLU A 192 2.44 -20.72 -28.10
N GLY A 193 3.32 -19.80 -27.71
CA GLY A 193 4.74 -19.79 -28.10
C GLY A 193 5.10 -18.86 -29.27
N GLN A 194 4.12 -18.34 -30.02
CA GLN A 194 4.40 -17.34 -31.05
C GLN A 194 4.51 -15.94 -30.43
N SER A 195 5.61 -15.23 -30.70
CA SER A 195 5.78 -13.84 -30.27
C SER A 195 4.66 -12.97 -30.83
N TRP A 196 4.02 -12.17 -29.98
CA TRP A 196 3.00 -11.20 -30.37
C TRP A 196 3.22 -9.91 -29.57
N THR A 197 3.27 -8.78 -30.29
CA THR A 197 3.42 -7.42 -29.79
C THR A 197 2.32 -6.51 -30.35
N ALA A 198 1.24 -6.23 -29.61
CA ALA A 198 0.21 -5.27 -30.03
C ALA A 198 0.65 -3.82 -29.85
N THR A 199 1.71 -3.48 -30.55
CA THR A 199 2.24 -2.14 -30.60
C THR A 199 2.50 -1.82 -32.07
N PRO A 200 1.82 -0.79 -32.63
CA PRO A 200 0.89 0.12 -31.96
C PRO A 200 -0.50 -0.49 -31.71
N LEU A 201 -1.21 0.04 -30.70
CA LEU A 201 -2.63 -0.26 -30.46
C LEU A 201 -3.50 0.39 -31.56
N ASP A 202 -4.73 -0.10 -31.75
CA ASP A 202 -5.71 0.53 -32.64
C ASP A 202 -5.97 2.00 -32.20
N PRO A 203 -5.66 3.01 -33.02
CA PRO A 203 -5.87 4.42 -32.68
C PRO A 203 -7.32 4.82 -32.42
N ALA A 204 -8.29 3.99 -32.84
CA ALA A 204 -9.70 4.17 -32.52
C ALA A 204 -10.02 3.88 -31.04
N LEU A 205 -9.18 3.10 -30.35
CA LEU A 205 -9.41 2.76 -28.94
C LEU A 205 -9.06 3.94 -28.01
N PRO A 206 -9.90 4.25 -27.02
CA PRO A 206 -9.60 5.26 -25.99
C PRO A 206 -8.27 5.02 -25.27
N ILE A 207 -7.92 3.76 -25.00
CA ILE A 207 -6.67 3.41 -24.33
C ILE A 207 -5.43 3.75 -25.17
N ALA A 208 -5.51 3.67 -26.50
CA ALA A 208 -4.40 4.00 -27.38
C ALA A 208 -4.06 5.49 -27.25
N ARG A 209 -5.08 6.35 -27.21
CA ARG A 209 -4.93 7.80 -27.02
C ARG A 209 -4.39 8.14 -25.64
N VAL A 210 -4.95 7.53 -24.59
CA VAL A 210 -4.46 7.70 -23.21
C VAL A 210 -2.97 7.33 -23.09
N TRP A 211 -2.57 6.21 -23.68
CA TRP A 211 -1.16 5.77 -23.67
C TRP A 211 -0.27 6.69 -24.50
N GLU A 212 -0.74 7.15 -25.65
CA GLU A 212 0.01 8.09 -26.48
C GLU A 212 0.24 9.41 -25.72
N ASP A 213 -0.79 9.98 -25.12
CA ASP A 213 -0.72 11.20 -24.31
C ASP A 213 0.24 11.05 -23.12
N ASN A 214 0.15 9.93 -22.38
CA ASN A 214 1.07 9.66 -21.26
C ASN A 214 2.51 9.36 -21.73
N ASN A 215 2.70 8.74 -22.89
CA ASN A 215 4.04 8.52 -23.43
C ASN A 215 4.67 9.84 -23.88
N ARG A 216 3.91 10.72 -24.54
CA ARG A 216 4.32 12.08 -24.87
C ARG A 216 4.62 12.88 -23.61
N SER A 217 3.80 12.76 -22.56
CA SER A 217 4.02 13.39 -21.25
C SER A 217 5.43 13.14 -20.68
N ARG A 218 5.99 11.94 -20.85
CA ARG A 218 7.34 11.60 -20.32
C ARG A 218 8.45 12.51 -20.80
N SER A 219 8.29 13.10 -21.98
CA SER A 219 9.25 14.03 -22.57
C SER A 219 9.36 15.36 -21.80
N TYR A 220 8.40 15.66 -20.93
CA TYR A 220 8.39 16.79 -20.00
C TYR A 220 8.91 16.42 -18.60
N GLY A 221 9.27 15.16 -18.37
CA GLY A 221 9.79 14.69 -17.09
C GLY A 221 11.30 14.92 -16.93
N LEU A 222 11.77 14.85 -15.68
CA LEU A 222 13.18 14.97 -15.32
C LEU A 222 14.12 14.10 -16.17
N GLN A 223 13.77 12.83 -16.38
CA GLN A 223 14.62 11.89 -17.11
C GLN A 223 14.89 12.39 -18.54
N ALA A 224 13.86 12.87 -19.24
CA ALA A 224 14.01 13.42 -20.57
C ALA A 224 14.94 14.63 -20.56
N ARG A 225 14.77 15.53 -19.58
CA ARG A 225 15.63 16.69 -19.40
C ARG A 225 17.10 16.34 -19.14
N LEU A 226 17.36 15.35 -18.30
CA LEU A 226 18.74 14.89 -18.00
C LEU A 226 19.41 14.28 -19.23
N MET A 227 18.63 13.55 -20.05
CA MET A 227 19.13 12.95 -21.27
C MET A 227 19.33 13.98 -22.39
N GLY A 228 18.63 15.11 -22.37
CA GLY A 228 18.83 16.18 -23.35
C GLY A 228 18.66 15.67 -24.78
N ASN A 229 19.65 15.96 -25.63
CA ASN A 229 19.72 15.48 -27.01
C ASN A 229 19.84 13.95 -27.16
N GLN A 230 20.03 13.19 -26.07
CA GLN A 230 20.01 11.72 -26.08
C GLN A 230 18.60 11.17 -25.85
N TRP A 231 17.66 11.98 -25.37
CA TRP A 231 16.26 11.58 -25.30
C TRP A 231 15.71 11.39 -26.71
N ARG A 232 14.99 10.30 -26.92
CA ARG A 232 14.33 10.00 -28.20
C ARG A 232 12.81 9.98 -28.07
N GLY A 233 12.27 9.87 -26.85
CA GLY A 233 10.84 9.64 -26.66
C GLY A 233 10.40 8.29 -27.22
N VAL A 234 9.08 8.05 -27.20
CA VAL A 234 8.47 6.86 -27.85
C VAL A 234 8.29 7.08 -29.34
N ASP A 235 8.12 8.33 -29.76
CA ASP A 235 7.90 8.76 -31.14
C ASP A 235 9.21 8.99 -31.93
N GLY A 236 10.37 8.97 -31.27
CA GLY A 236 11.66 9.24 -31.90
C GLY A 236 11.93 10.72 -32.16
N ILE A 237 11.02 11.62 -31.76
CA ILE A 237 11.10 13.06 -32.06
C ILE A 237 12.09 13.77 -31.13
N GLY A 238 12.37 13.19 -29.95
CA GLY A 238 13.27 13.77 -28.96
C GLY A 238 12.54 14.65 -27.96
N LEU A 239 13.17 15.75 -27.54
CA LEU A 239 12.57 16.67 -26.57
C LEU A 239 11.48 17.53 -27.22
N PRO A 240 10.43 17.91 -26.48
CA PRO A 240 9.41 18.82 -26.97
C PRO A 240 10.01 20.19 -27.28
N ALA A 241 9.51 20.83 -28.33
CA ALA A 241 9.99 22.15 -28.75
C ALA A 241 9.59 23.28 -27.78
N ASP A 242 8.50 23.10 -27.04
CA ASP A 242 7.92 24.00 -26.05
C ASP A 242 8.24 23.59 -24.61
N LEU A 243 9.19 22.68 -24.42
CA LEU A 243 9.68 22.30 -23.10
C LEU A 243 10.17 23.57 -22.35
N PRO A 244 9.67 23.83 -21.12
CA PRO A 244 10.03 25.07 -20.41
C PRO A 244 11.54 25.20 -20.20
N ASP A 245 12.04 26.43 -20.29
CA ASP A 245 13.45 26.74 -20.03
C ASP A 245 13.82 26.35 -18.59
N VAL A 246 14.85 25.51 -18.46
CA VAL A 246 15.36 25.04 -17.17
C VAL A 246 15.97 26.15 -16.33
N ASN A 247 16.41 27.24 -16.98
CA ASN A 247 16.94 28.41 -16.30
C ASN A 247 15.83 29.36 -15.85
N ALA A 248 14.60 29.15 -16.32
CA ALA A 248 13.50 29.92 -15.83
C ALA A 248 13.29 29.62 -14.33
N GLY A 249 12.92 30.65 -13.58
CA GLY A 249 12.64 30.50 -12.15
C GLY A 249 11.57 29.42 -11.90
N PRO A 250 11.62 28.77 -10.73
CA PRO A 250 10.63 27.79 -10.32
C PRO A 250 9.24 28.43 -10.31
N TRP A 251 8.25 27.58 -10.57
CA TRP A 251 6.89 28.05 -10.80
C TRP A 251 5.85 27.12 -10.16
N ASP A 252 4.82 27.68 -9.53
CA ASP A 252 3.67 26.95 -9.00
C ASP A 252 2.37 27.68 -9.39
N PRO A 253 1.29 26.96 -9.73
CA PRO A 253 0.01 27.62 -10.06
C PRO A 253 -0.64 28.29 -8.85
N ASP A 254 -0.33 27.88 -7.62
CA ASP A 254 -0.86 28.53 -6.42
C ASP A 254 -0.03 29.79 -6.10
N PRO A 255 -0.64 30.99 -6.03
CA PRO A 255 0.07 32.23 -5.73
C PRO A 255 0.84 32.22 -4.39
N HIS A 256 0.34 31.51 -3.37
CA HIS A 256 1.04 31.41 -2.08
C HIS A 256 2.34 30.63 -2.25
N TRP A 257 2.27 29.50 -2.95
CA TRP A 257 3.43 28.65 -3.21
C TRP A 257 4.38 29.25 -4.23
N GLN A 258 3.87 29.98 -5.22
CA GLN A 258 4.70 30.80 -6.10
C GLN A 258 5.47 31.85 -5.31
N ARG A 259 4.86 32.47 -4.30
CA ARG A 259 5.57 33.44 -3.45
C ARG A 259 6.63 32.78 -2.57
N VAL A 260 6.33 31.62 -1.98
CA VAL A 260 7.32 30.79 -1.26
C VAL A 260 8.49 30.48 -2.19
N LEU A 261 8.19 30.07 -3.42
CA LEU A 261 9.17 29.79 -4.45
C LEU A 261 10.08 30.98 -4.77
N ASP A 262 9.49 32.14 -5.04
CA ASP A 262 10.24 33.36 -5.35
C ASP A 262 11.17 33.75 -4.20
N LEU A 263 10.69 33.67 -2.95
CA LEU A 263 11.51 33.95 -1.77
C LEU A 263 12.67 32.97 -1.67
N THR A 264 12.40 31.69 -1.90
CA THR A 264 13.42 30.66 -1.86
C THR A 264 14.46 30.92 -2.94
N GLU A 265 14.09 31.26 -4.19
CA GLU A 265 15.03 31.62 -5.26
C GLU A 265 15.98 32.76 -4.89
N THR A 266 15.46 33.72 -4.13
CA THR A 266 16.21 34.89 -3.66
C THR A 266 16.99 34.64 -2.37
N ASP A 267 17.07 33.37 -1.92
CA ASP A 267 17.70 32.93 -0.67
C ASP A 267 17.10 33.59 0.59
N GLN A 268 15.85 34.07 0.49
CA GLN A 268 15.06 34.61 1.60
C GLN A 268 14.33 33.47 2.33
N LEU A 269 15.10 32.48 2.81
CA LEU A 269 14.56 31.21 3.33
C LEU A 269 13.71 31.37 4.59
N GLU A 270 14.04 32.31 5.46
CA GLU A 270 13.26 32.60 6.69
C GLU A 270 11.89 33.19 6.36
N GLU A 271 11.83 34.11 5.38
CA GLU A 271 10.56 34.68 4.91
C GLU A 271 9.70 33.63 4.21
N ALA A 272 10.34 32.74 3.44
CA ALA A 272 9.66 31.61 2.83
C ALA A 272 9.07 30.68 3.89
N LEU A 273 9.84 30.36 4.93
CA LEU A 273 9.36 29.53 6.03
C LEU A 273 8.20 30.20 6.76
N ALA A 274 8.26 31.50 7.03
CA ALA A 274 7.17 32.24 7.65
C ALA A 274 5.87 32.19 6.83
N LEU A 275 5.96 32.28 5.49
CA LEU A 275 4.79 32.12 4.62
C LEU A 275 4.22 30.71 4.69
N VAL A 276 5.07 29.69 4.69
CA VAL A 276 4.64 28.29 4.85
C VAL A 276 3.97 28.08 6.21
N GLU A 277 4.51 28.68 7.27
CA GLU A 277 3.95 28.56 8.62
C GLU A 277 2.57 29.23 8.75
N ALA A 278 2.30 30.27 7.97
CA ALA A 278 0.99 30.92 7.90
C ALA A 278 -0.09 30.04 7.22
N ILE A 279 0.32 29.06 6.41
CA ILE A 279 -0.62 28.14 5.74
C ILE A 279 -1.15 27.13 6.78
N PRO A 280 -2.47 26.94 6.88
CA PRO A 280 -3.04 25.92 7.76
C PRO A 280 -2.41 24.54 7.49
N GLY A 281 -2.09 23.78 8.53
CA GLY A 281 -1.35 22.52 8.38
C GLY A 281 -2.01 21.51 7.44
N ARG A 282 -3.35 21.50 7.35
CA ARG A 282 -4.12 20.68 6.40
C ARG A 282 -3.83 21.02 4.94
N ASP A 283 -3.55 22.29 4.64
CA ASP A 283 -3.32 22.79 3.30
C ASP A 283 -1.84 22.63 2.89
N ARG A 284 -0.97 22.31 3.87
CA ARG A 284 0.44 21.92 3.66
C ARG A 284 0.64 20.43 3.38
N GLU A 285 -0.35 19.58 3.66
CA GLU A 285 -0.24 18.12 3.55
C GLU A 285 0.19 17.60 2.16
N PRO A 286 -0.29 18.18 1.04
CA PRO A 286 0.18 17.80 -0.30
C PRO A 286 1.63 18.17 -0.59
N LEU A 287 2.19 19.12 0.17
CA LEU A 287 3.51 19.72 0.00
C LEU A 287 4.43 19.43 1.19
N PHE A 288 4.10 18.38 1.95
CA PHE A 288 4.78 18.00 3.16
C PHE A 288 6.30 17.88 2.95
N ASP A 289 6.70 17.18 1.87
CA ASP A 289 8.10 16.94 1.56
C ASP A 289 8.86 18.27 1.32
N GLU A 290 8.22 19.24 0.67
CA GLU A 290 8.79 20.57 0.45
C GLU A 290 8.88 21.41 1.72
N VAL A 291 7.88 21.33 2.61
CA VAL A 291 7.91 22.01 3.91
C VAL A 291 9.05 21.47 4.78
N ILE A 292 9.19 20.14 4.86
CA ILE A 292 10.26 19.50 5.64
C ILE A 292 11.63 19.87 5.07
N TYR A 293 11.77 19.90 3.75
CA TYR A 293 13.00 20.32 3.11
C TYR A 293 13.35 21.78 3.39
N LEU A 294 12.37 22.69 3.39
CA LEU A 294 12.59 24.09 3.77
C LEU A 294 13.05 24.23 5.24
N ARG A 295 12.50 23.43 6.15
CA ARG A 295 12.95 23.37 7.54
C ARG A 295 14.40 22.90 7.65
N PHE A 296 14.78 21.89 6.87
CA PHE A 296 16.18 21.46 6.78
C PHE A 296 17.10 22.60 6.32
N LEU A 297 16.72 23.32 5.26
CA LEU A 297 17.53 24.42 4.70
C LEU A 297 17.70 25.59 5.68
N THR A 298 16.65 25.93 6.43
CA THR A 298 16.69 26.95 7.49
C THR A 298 17.29 26.44 8.81
N ARG A 299 17.60 25.14 8.91
CA ARG A 299 17.98 24.47 10.16
C ARG A 299 16.94 24.64 11.26
N SER A 300 15.68 24.81 10.87
CA SER A 300 14.55 24.88 11.78
C SER A 300 14.18 23.48 12.25
N PRO A 301 13.86 23.29 13.55
CA PRO A 301 13.39 22.00 14.03
C PRO A 301 12.03 21.65 13.43
N LEU A 302 11.71 20.35 13.38
CA LEU A 302 10.34 19.90 13.11
C LEU A 302 9.40 20.42 14.19
N GLN A 303 8.24 20.91 13.78
CA GLN A 303 7.18 21.38 14.65
C GLN A 303 6.11 20.30 14.83
N ALA A 304 5.32 20.43 15.89
CA ALA A 304 4.21 19.54 16.19
C ALA A 304 3.24 19.39 14.99
N GLN A 305 3.02 20.47 14.24
CA GLN A 305 2.15 20.44 13.08
C GLN A 305 2.69 19.57 11.93
N ASP A 306 4.01 19.46 11.77
CA ASP A 306 4.62 18.60 10.76
C ASP A 306 4.48 17.12 11.16
N ILE A 307 4.66 16.83 12.44
CA ILE A 307 4.44 15.49 13.01
C ILE A 307 2.96 15.09 12.89
N ARG A 308 2.04 16.04 13.08
CA ARG A 308 0.60 15.83 12.90
C ARG A 308 0.25 15.44 11.45
N VAL A 309 0.94 16.00 10.45
CA VAL A 309 0.78 15.60 9.05
C VAL A 309 1.28 14.17 8.82
N LEU A 310 2.42 13.80 9.41
CA LEU A 310 2.95 12.43 9.37
C LEU A 310 2.01 11.42 10.03
N ALA A 311 1.48 11.77 11.19
CA ALA A 311 0.46 11.00 11.92
C ALA A 311 -0.76 10.73 11.04
N ARG A 312 -1.29 11.77 10.39
CA ARG A 312 -2.46 11.63 9.51
C ARG A 312 -2.19 10.73 8.32
N LYS A 313 -1.01 10.85 7.68
CA LYS A 313 -0.58 9.98 6.59
C LYS A 313 -0.50 8.52 7.05
N HIS A 314 0.05 8.27 8.24
CA HIS A 314 0.07 6.93 8.84
C HIS A 314 -1.34 6.38 9.05
N CYS A 315 -2.24 7.16 9.66
CA CYS A 315 -3.64 6.74 9.87
C CYS A 315 -4.35 6.39 8.56
N GLN A 316 -4.12 7.15 7.48
CA GLN A 316 -4.73 6.90 6.17
C GLN A 316 -4.35 5.53 5.58
N GLU A 317 -3.16 5.03 5.89
CA GLU A 317 -2.64 3.75 5.39
C GLU A 317 -3.07 2.55 6.26
N SER A 318 -3.69 2.80 7.41
CA SER A 318 -4.13 1.76 8.34
C SER A 318 -5.39 1.01 7.91
N LEU A 319 -5.52 -0.24 8.33
CA LEU A 319 -6.74 -1.06 8.16
C LEU A 319 -7.96 -0.52 8.92
N ILE A 320 -7.75 0.37 9.89
CA ILE A 320 -8.81 1.05 10.65
C ILE A 320 -8.80 2.57 10.40
N SER A 321 -8.33 2.99 9.21
CA SER A 321 -8.21 4.39 8.80
C SER A 321 -9.44 5.24 9.14
N GLY A 322 -10.66 4.73 8.91
CA GLY A 322 -11.90 5.42 9.28
C GLY A 322 -11.96 5.78 10.77
N ARG A 323 -11.68 4.83 11.67
CA ARG A 323 -11.69 5.04 13.12
C ARG A 323 -10.59 6.00 13.57
N LEU A 324 -9.37 5.82 13.05
CA LEU A 324 -8.25 6.67 13.40
C LEU A 324 -8.44 8.12 12.93
N LEU A 325 -9.08 8.33 11.78
CA LEU A 325 -9.32 9.68 11.25
C LEU A 325 -10.50 10.37 11.93
N GLU A 326 -11.54 9.64 12.35
CA GLU A 326 -12.64 10.20 13.14
C GLU A 326 -12.20 10.60 14.55
N GLU A 327 -11.38 9.77 15.19
CA GLU A 327 -10.86 10.00 16.54
C GLU A 327 -9.39 10.42 16.51
N PHE A 328 -9.03 11.26 15.53
CA PHE A 328 -7.63 11.59 15.27
C PHE A 328 -6.94 12.30 16.43
N GLU A 329 -7.66 13.09 17.22
CA GLU A 329 -7.08 13.68 18.44
C GLU A 329 -6.75 12.62 19.50
N ALA A 330 -7.61 11.61 19.69
CA ALA A 330 -7.31 10.52 20.63
C ALA A 330 -6.10 9.69 20.17
N PHE A 331 -5.95 9.48 18.86
CA PHE A 331 -4.72 8.88 18.32
C PHE A 331 -3.49 9.75 18.64
N LEU A 332 -3.59 11.08 18.50
CA LEU A 332 -2.50 11.98 18.83
C LEU A 332 -2.19 12.00 20.33
N ASP A 333 -3.18 11.88 21.21
CA ASP A 333 -2.95 11.73 22.65
C ASP A 333 -2.10 10.49 22.96
N HIS A 334 -2.35 9.37 22.27
CA HIS A 334 -1.52 8.19 22.40
C HIS A 334 -0.11 8.37 21.82
N LEU A 335 0.01 9.11 20.72
CA LEU A 335 1.30 9.45 20.13
C LEU A 335 2.13 10.35 21.05
N ASP A 336 1.50 11.37 21.64
CA ASP A 336 2.13 12.24 22.63
C ASP A 336 2.54 11.45 23.87
N ALA A 337 1.74 10.46 24.29
CA ALA A 337 2.13 9.53 25.35
C ALA A 337 3.35 8.68 24.94
N GLN A 338 3.48 8.25 23.68
CA GLN A 338 4.70 7.58 23.21
C GLN A 338 5.90 8.52 23.24
N PHE A 339 5.75 9.77 22.81
CA PHE A 339 6.82 10.77 22.89
C PHE A 339 7.19 11.13 24.33
N ALA A 340 6.26 11.05 25.28
CA ALA A 340 6.59 11.23 26.69
C ALA A 340 7.43 10.07 27.25
N LEU A 341 7.19 8.84 26.77
CA LEU A 341 7.95 7.64 27.16
C LEU A 341 9.33 7.58 26.51
N GLU A 342 9.38 7.84 25.20
CA GLU A 342 10.59 7.84 24.39
C GLU A 342 10.64 9.12 23.56
N PRO A 343 11.15 10.22 24.13
CA PRO A 343 11.22 11.49 23.44
C PRO A 343 12.00 11.39 22.14
N PRO A 344 11.41 11.76 20.99
CA PRO A 344 12.10 11.69 19.72
C PRO A 344 13.31 12.65 19.74
N VAL A 345 14.51 12.10 19.61
CA VAL A 345 15.73 12.90 19.51
C VAL A 345 15.84 13.41 18.08
N LEU A 346 15.17 14.52 17.77
CA LEU A 346 15.11 15.07 16.41
C LEU A 346 16.50 15.32 15.79
N GLY A 347 17.52 15.59 16.62
CA GLY A 347 18.92 15.72 16.19
C GLY A 347 19.56 14.42 15.71
N GLU A 348 18.94 13.26 15.94
CA GLU A 348 19.39 11.97 15.43
C GLU A 348 18.84 11.62 14.05
N MET A 349 17.83 12.36 13.55
CA MET A 349 17.32 12.18 12.19
C MET A 349 18.45 12.31 11.19
N THR A 350 18.89 11.17 10.65
CA THR A 350 20.14 11.03 9.90
C THR A 350 20.26 12.09 8.81
N ARG A 351 19.17 12.42 8.10
CA ARG A 351 19.19 13.40 6.99
C ARG A 351 19.10 14.87 7.39
N LEU A 352 18.74 15.17 8.64
CA LEU A 352 18.72 16.53 9.18
C LEU A 352 19.99 16.88 9.94
N ARG A 353 20.91 15.92 10.13
CA ARG A 353 22.18 16.20 10.80
C ARG A 353 23.05 17.13 9.95
N PRO A 354 23.72 18.13 10.54
CA PRO A 354 24.62 19.02 9.82
C PRO A 354 25.76 18.31 9.08
N ASP A 355 26.12 17.10 9.52
CA ASP A 355 27.17 16.25 8.97
C ASP A 355 26.63 15.14 8.05
N PHE A 356 25.32 15.12 7.76
CA PHE A 356 24.75 14.16 6.82
C PHE A 356 25.40 14.28 5.44
N GLY A 357 26.02 13.19 4.99
CA GLY A 357 26.82 13.14 3.76
C GLY A 357 28.33 13.34 3.96
N SER A 358 28.81 13.79 5.12
CA SER A 358 30.25 13.99 5.38
C SER A 358 31.04 12.69 5.56
N SER A 359 30.41 11.66 6.13
CA SER A 359 30.99 10.31 6.31
C SER A 359 30.80 9.38 5.11
N MET A 360 30.10 9.85 4.08
CA MET A 360 29.84 9.13 2.82
C MET A 360 30.83 9.50 1.70
N ILE A 361 31.87 10.29 2.02
CA ILE A 361 32.88 10.74 1.05
C ILE A 361 34.16 9.88 1.22
N PRO A 362 34.55 9.06 0.23
CA PRO A 362 35.81 8.31 0.24
C PRO A 362 37.03 9.23 0.32
N PRO A 363 38.22 8.71 0.70
CA PRO A 363 39.41 9.51 0.96
C PRO A 363 39.79 10.42 -0.22
N LEU A 364 40.11 11.67 0.10
CA LEU A 364 40.36 12.76 -0.85
C LEU A 364 41.61 12.51 -1.72
N PRO A 365 41.55 12.80 -3.04
CA PRO A 365 42.74 12.80 -3.89
C PRO A 365 43.78 13.85 -3.44
N PRO A 366 45.07 13.66 -3.74
CA PRO A 366 46.12 14.62 -3.38
C PRO A 366 45.87 16.01 -3.98
N SER A 367 46.11 17.08 -3.20
CA SER A 367 45.87 18.48 -3.60
C SER A 367 46.71 18.95 -4.79
N ALA A 368 47.80 18.26 -5.10
CA ALA A 368 48.66 18.53 -6.26
C ALA A 368 47.98 18.17 -7.60
N ASP A 369 47.05 17.21 -7.62
CA ASP A 369 46.24 16.89 -8.80
C ASP A 369 44.90 17.62 -8.71
N TRP A 370 44.96 18.92 -8.98
CA TRP A 370 43.80 19.81 -8.88
C TRP A 370 42.65 19.39 -9.80
N ALA A 371 42.93 18.74 -10.95
CA ALA A 371 41.89 18.31 -11.87
C ALA A 371 41.12 17.09 -11.35
N THR A 372 41.82 16.14 -10.72
CA THR A 372 41.20 14.96 -10.10
C THR A 372 40.53 15.30 -8.78
N TYR A 373 41.14 16.16 -7.96
CA TYR A 373 40.51 16.72 -6.76
C TYR A 373 39.19 17.43 -7.11
N ARG A 374 39.18 18.27 -8.15
CA ARG A 374 37.98 19.00 -8.59
C ARG A 374 36.90 18.06 -9.17
N ARG A 375 37.27 17.02 -9.91
CA ARG A 375 36.33 15.98 -10.42
C ARG A 375 35.77 15.10 -9.32
N HIS A 376 36.59 14.72 -8.34
CA HIS A 376 36.16 13.95 -7.16
C HIS A 376 35.21 14.77 -6.30
N MET A 377 35.53 16.04 -6.03
CA MET A 377 34.62 16.95 -5.32
C MET A 377 33.30 17.15 -6.08
N ALA A 378 33.34 17.30 -7.41
CA ALA A 378 32.14 17.43 -8.25
C ALA A 378 31.17 16.22 -8.22
N GLN A 379 31.61 15.05 -7.70
CA GLN A 379 30.76 13.87 -7.55
C GLN A 379 30.00 13.84 -6.20
N PHE A 380 30.48 14.57 -5.19
CA PHE A 380 29.89 14.61 -3.85
C PHE A 380 29.28 15.98 -3.50
N SER A 381 29.75 17.04 -4.17
CA SER A 381 29.06 18.32 -4.18
C SER A 381 27.87 18.20 -5.12
N ASN A 382 26.65 18.23 -4.57
CA ASN A 382 25.51 18.71 -5.33
C ASN A 382 25.95 20.00 -6.05
N PRO A 383 25.76 20.10 -7.37
CA PRO A 383 26.25 21.22 -8.15
C PRO A 383 25.75 22.52 -7.52
N SER A 384 26.68 23.33 -7.04
CA SER A 384 26.43 24.58 -6.34
C SER A 384 25.91 25.65 -7.32
N GLY A 385 24.67 26.08 -7.10
CA GLY A 385 24.07 27.34 -7.55
C GLY A 385 22.83 27.13 -8.42
N GLN A 386 21.59 27.24 -7.95
CA GLN A 386 21.06 28.02 -6.83
C GLN A 386 20.80 27.23 -5.54
N ARG A 387 21.41 27.73 -4.44
CA ARG A 387 20.86 27.56 -3.10
C ARG A 387 19.65 28.47 -3.01
N GLY A 388 18.51 27.92 -2.60
CA GLY A 388 17.24 28.60 -2.66
C GLY A 388 16.17 27.93 -3.50
N ARG A 389 16.45 27.01 -4.41
CA ARG A 389 15.35 26.40 -5.19
C ARG A 389 14.61 25.35 -4.34
N ILE A 390 13.45 25.68 -3.75
CA ILE A 390 12.47 24.62 -3.51
C ILE A 390 11.93 24.21 -4.90
N PHE A 391 11.62 22.92 -5.03
CA PHE A 391 10.80 22.29 -6.09
C PHE A 391 11.46 21.81 -7.39
N SER A 392 11.27 20.51 -7.65
CA SER A 392 10.32 19.95 -8.66
C SER A 392 10.78 18.55 -9.12
N ARG A 393 12.08 18.26 -8.99
CA ARG A 393 12.69 17.08 -9.58
C ARG A 393 12.72 15.84 -8.69
N ASN A 394 12.48 15.96 -7.38
CA ASN A 394 12.76 14.87 -6.42
C ASN A 394 11.76 14.81 -5.26
N ILE A 395 10.45 14.92 -5.52
CA ILE A 395 9.40 14.78 -4.49
C ILE A 395 9.60 13.46 -3.69
N GLY A 396 10.02 12.38 -4.34
CA GLY A 396 10.27 11.09 -3.67
C GLY A 396 11.53 10.99 -2.79
N VAL A 397 12.45 11.97 -2.82
CA VAL A 397 13.66 11.98 -1.97
C VAL A 397 13.50 12.88 -0.74
N ALA A 398 12.48 13.74 -0.75
CA ALA A 398 12.30 14.83 0.22
C ALA A 398 11.47 14.45 1.47
N ASP A 399 10.87 13.26 1.52
CA ASP A 399 10.58 12.61 2.81
C ASP A 399 11.96 12.28 3.43
N THR A 400 12.51 13.21 4.19
CA THR A 400 13.90 13.23 4.71
C THR A 400 14.17 12.14 5.75
N GLY A 401 13.54 10.96 5.62
CA GLY A 401 13.52 9.91 6.63
C GLY A 401 12.60 10.27 7.80
N ALA A 402 11.80 11.34 7.71
CA ALA A 402 10.90 11.77 8.77
C ALA A 402 9.79 10.74 9.01
N SER A 403 9.13 10.26 7.95
CA SER A 403 8.12 9.20 8.09
C SER A 403 8.70 7.93 8.70
N GLU A 404 9.92 7.55 8.32
CA GLU A 404 10.62 6.37 8.84
C GLU A 404 11.04 6.56 10.30
N PHE A 405 11.53 7.75 10.65
CA PHE A 405 11.97 8.09 12.00
C PHE A 405 10.83 7.99 13.03
N PHE A 406 9.62 8.46 12.68
CA PHE A 406 8.47 8.38 13.56
C PHE A 406 7.67 7.07 13.45
N ALA A 407 7.99 6.19 12.50
CA ALA A 407 7.18 5.00 12.20
C ALA A 407 6.92 4.14 13.44
N SER A 408 7.94 3.87 14.25
CA SER A 408 7.80 3.05 15.47
C SER A 408 6.85 3.69 16.49
N ALA A 409 6.96 5.01 16.71
CA ALA A 409 6.08 5.73 17.61
C ALA A 409 4.63 5.76 17.11
N MET A 410 4.43 5.93 15.79
CA MET A 410 3.10 5.89 15.17
C MET A 410 2.45 4.51 15.29
N VAL A 411 3.22 3.44 15.06
CA VAL A 411 2.75 2.06 15.24
C VAL A 411 2.36 1.80 16.69
N ALA A 412 3.20 2.21 17.65
CA ALA A 412 2.92 2.04 19.08
C ALA A 412 1.67 2.85 19.53
N ALA A 413 1.51 4.06 19.00
CA ALA A 413 0.32 4.88 19.23
C ALA A 413 -0.95 4.23 18.67
N GLU A 414 -0.89 3.67 17.45
CA GLU A 414 -2.01 2.93 16.87
C GLU A 414 -2.35 1.68 17.68
N GLU A 415 -1.35 0.93 18.16
CA GLU A 415 -1.60 -0.22 19.04
C GLU A 415 -2.23 0.19 20.37
N ALA A 416 -1.81 1.31 20.95
CA ALA A 416 -2.44 1.84 22.17
C ALA A 416 -3.90 2.24 21.92
N PHE A 417 -4.17 2.96 20.82
CA PHE A 417 -5.52 3.30 20.37
C PHE A 417 -6.40 2.06 20.20
N ARG A 418 -5.85 1.02 19.57
CA ARG A 418 -6.51 -0.27 19.36
C ARG A 418 -6.82 -0.96 20.68
N ARG A 419 -5.85 -1.07 21.59
CA ARG A 419 -6.03 -1.72 22.90
C ARG A 419 -7.12 -1.05 23.73
N GLU A 420 -7.14 0.29 23.77
CA GLU A 420 -8.17 1.05 24.50
C GLU A 420 -9.58 0.74 23.98
N ARG A 421 -9.72 0.60 22.66
CA ARG A 421 -10.98 0.28 21.97
C ARG A 421 -11.26 -1.21 21.85
N SER A 422 -10.46 -2.04 22.54
CA SER A 422 -10.51 -3.51 22.42
C SER A 422 -10.40 -4.03 20.98
N ILE A 423 -9.85 -3.24 20.06
CA ILE A 423 -9.57 -3.62 18.68
C ILE A 423 -8.29 -4.45 18.68
N PRO A 424 -8.22 -5.57 17.94
CA PRO A 424 -7.00 -6.35 17.82
C PRO A 424 -5.81 -5.51 17.32
N GLU A 425 -4.63 -5.76 17.89
CA GLU A 425 -3.37 -5.13 17.49
C GLU A 425 -3.00 -5.44 16.03
N ILE A 426 -2.06 -4.67 15.48
CA ILE A 426 -1.62 -4.81 14.10
C ILE A 426 -1.10 -6.23 13.86
N GLY A 427 -1.60 -6.87 12.81
CA GLY A 427 -1.25 -8.26 12.47
C GLY A 427 -1.96 -9.34 13.30
N ARG A 428 -2.92 -8.99 14.16
CA ARG A 428 -3.73 -9.94 14.95
C ARG A 428 -5.22 -9.82 14.65
N GLY A 429 -5.94 -10.95 14.69
CA GLY A 429 -7.41 -11.02 14.78
C GLY A 429 -8.21 -10.51 13.57
N TRP A 430 -9.54 -10.44 13.76
CA TRP A 430 -10.52 -9.90 12.81
C TRP A 430 -10.75 -8.41 13.11
N VAL A 431 -9.82 -7.57 12.66
CA VAL A 431 -9.74 -6.15 13.03
C VAL A 431 -11.00 -5.36 12.67
N SER A 432 -11.57 -5.57 11.47
CA SER A 432 -12.66 -4.75 10.96
C SER A 432 -13.99 -4.98 11.67
N GLU A 433 -14.31 -6.22 12.02
CA GLU A 433 -15.53 -6.57 12.77
C GLU A 433 -15.52 -5.90 14.14
N VAL A 434 -14.39 -5.99 14.85
CA VAL A 434 -14.25 -5.41 16.19
C VAL A 434 -14.22 -3.88 16.13
N ALA A 435 -13.60 -3.29 15.11
CA ALA A 435 -13.63 -1.85 14.88
C ALA A 435 -15.06 -1.34 14.60
N LEU A 436 -15.89 -2.11 13.89
CA LEU A 436 -17.29 -1.77 13.68
C LEU A 436 -18.12 -1.94 14.96
N LEU A 437 -17.91 -3.02 15.71
CA LEU A 437 -18.56 -3.24 17.01
C LEU A 437 -18.29 -2.08 17.96
N ASP A 438 -17.02 -1.68 18.07
CA ASP A 438 -16.62 -0.60 18.95
C ASP A 438 -17.28 0.73 18.54
N LEU A 439 -17.35 1.04 17.24
CA LEU A 439 -18.10 2.19 16.74
C LEU A 439 -19.59 2.11 17.11
N VAL A 440 -20.23 0.96 16.88
CA VAL A 440 -21.66 0.75 17.23
C VAL A 440 -21.89 0.93 18.73
N ARG A 441 -20.94 0.48 19.57
CA ARG A 441 -21.02 0.61 21.03
C ARG A 441 -20.88 2.05 21.54
N THR A 442 -20.26 2.94 20.77
CA THR A 442 -20.25 4.37 21.12
C THR A 442 -21.66 4.97 21.12
N ILE A 443 -22.60 4.38 20.35
CA ILE A 443 -23.99 4.85 20.22
C ILE A 443 -24.92 3.95 21.06
N TRP A 444 -24.75 2.64 20.96
CA TRP A 444 -25.53 1.64 21.70
C TRP A 444 -24.60 0.75 22.52
N PRO A 445 -24.29 1.14 23.78
CA PRO A 445 -23.43 0.34 24.66
C PRO A 445 -23.97 -1.07 24.91
N SER A 446 -25.27 -1.30 24.72
CA SER A 446 -25.91 -2.61 24.83
C SER A 446 -25.57 -3.59 23.70
N ALA A 447 -24.86 -3.15 22.65
CA ALA A 447 -24.55 -3.98 21.49
C ALA A 447 -23.73 -5.23 21.85
N VAL A 448 -24.27 -6.38 21.45
CA VAL A 448 -23.76 -7.71 21.75
C VAL A 448 -22.90 -8.21 20.60
N HIS A 449 -21.65 -8.56 20.88
CA HIS A 449 -20.75 -9.18 19.92
C HIS A 449 -21.04 -10.68 19.81
N GLN A 450 -20.96 -11.23 18.61
CA GLN A 450 -21.11 -12.67 18.35
C GLN A 450 -22.43 -13.23 18.94
N TRP A 451 -23.53 -12.54 18.67
CA TRP A 451 -24.86 -12.90 19.15
C TRP A 451 -25.33 -14.23 18.54
N ARG A 452 -25.68 -15.21 19.39
CA ARG A 452 -26.04 -16.59 19.01
C ARG A 452 -27.45 -16.94 19.48
N PRO A 453 -28.51 -16.37 18.86
CA PRO A 453 -29.87 -16.72 19.22
C PRO A 453 -30.17 -18.18 18.82
N PRO A 454 -31.01 -18.90 19.58
CA PRO A 454 -31.30 -20.32 19.32
C PRO A 454 -31.80 -20.59 17.89
N PHE A 455 -32.55 -19.67 17.29
CA PHE A 455 -33.10 -19.83 15.94
C PHE A 455 -32.05 -19.78 14.81
N LEU A 456 -30.82 -19.33 15.08
CA LEU A 456 -29.70 -19.37 14.13
C LEU A 456 -28.87 -20.66 14.22
N GLY A 457 -29.16 -21.53 15.19
CA GLY A 457 -28.44 -22.79 15.39
C GLY A 457 -26.97 -22.54 15.77
N MET A 458 -26.04 -23.08 14.97
CA MET A 458 -24.60 -22.94 15.21
C MET A 458 -24.00 -21.62 14.72
N GLN A 459 -24.79 -20.78 14.04
CA GLN A 459 -24.34 -19.50 13.48
C GLN A 459 -24.42 -18.38 14.53
N SER A 460 -23.59 -17.36 14.34
CA SER A 460 -23.63 -16.09 15.07
C SER A 460 -23.93 -14.93 14.13
N ILE A 461 -24.35 -13.82 14.73
CA ILE A 461 -24.31 -12.47 14.15
C ILE A 461 -23.14 -11.72 14.80
N ASP A 462 -22.35 -11.03 13.99
CA ASP A 462 -21.19 -10.28 14.47
C ASP A 462 -21.58 -9.24 15.54
N ILE A 463 -22.62 -8.44 15.27
CA ILE A 463 -23.11 -7.40 16.19
C ILE A 463 -24.64 -7.43 16.24
N HIS A 464 -25.23 -7.48 17.43
CA HIS A 464 -26.67 -7.32 17.63
C HIS A 464 -26.95 -6.14 18.53
N VAL A 465 -27.83 -5.24 18.09
CA VAL A 465 -28.33 -4.09 18.85
C VAL A 465 -29.77 -4.41 19.30
N PRO A 466 -29.98 -4.87 20.54
CA PRO A 466 -31.29 -5.36 20.99
C PRO A 466 -32.39 -4.31 20.91
N GLU A 467 -32.05 -3.05 21.23
CA GLU A 467 -32.98 -1.92 21.30
C GLU A 467 -33.58 -1.57 19.93
N LEU A 468 -32.87 -1.89 18.85
CA LEU A 468 -33.31 -1.65 17.49
C LEU A 468 -33.89 -2.90 16.81
N GLY A 469 -33.79 -4.06 17.46
CA GLY A 469 -33.98 -5.35 16.80
C GLY A 469 -33.12 -5.47 15.54
N LEU A 470 -31.85 -5.05 15.63
CA LEU A 470 -30.94 -4.94 14.50
C LEU A 470 -29.76 -5.90 14.66
N ALA A 471 -29.53 -6.72 13.64
CA ALA A 471 -28.32 -7.46 13.40
C ALA A 471 -27.44 -6.67 12.43
N ILE A 472 -26.15 -6.54 12.72
CA ILE A 472 -25.14 -5.98 11.82
C ILE A 472 -24.08 -7.06 11.60
N GLU A 473 -23.80 -7.38 10.34
CA GLU A 473 -22.76 -8.33 9.96
C GLU A 473 -21.69 -7.64 9.13
N TYR A 474 -20.43 -7.84 9.51
CA TYR A 474 -19.30 -7.42 8.70
C TYR A 474 -19.04 -8.45 7.61
N GLN A 475 -19.37 -8.08 6.40
CA GLN A 475 -19.30 -8.95 5.24
C GLN A 475 -17.93 -8.76 4.57
N GLY A 476 -17.01 -9.65 4.94
CA GLY A 476 -15.71 -9.77 4.29
C GLY A 476 -15.81 -10.01 2.78
N GLN A 477 -14.68 -9.89 2.09
CA GLN A 477 -14.61 -10.04 0.64
C GLN A 477 -15.22 -11.38 0.14
N GLN A 478 -15.17 -12.45 0.94
CA GLN A 478 -15.70 -13.79 0.64
C GLN A 478 -17.21 -13.84 0.42
N HIS A 479 -17.97 -12.83 0.86
CA HIS A 479 -19.42 -12.77 0.69
C HIS A 479 -19.84 -12.19 -0.66
N TYR A 480 -18.90 -11.60 -1.41
CA TYR A 480 -19.17 -10.94 -2.68
C TYR A 480 -18.42 -11.59 -3.85
N GLU A 481 -17.38 -12.36 -3.56
CA GLU A 481 -16.60 -13.04 -4.57
C GLU A 481 -16.00 -14.34 -4.04
N PRO A 482 -15.76 -15.32 -4.92
CA PRO A 482 -15.07 -16.53 -4.56
C PRO A 482 -13.64 -16.25 -4.13
N ILE A 483 -13.28 -16.72 -2.93
CA ILE A 483 -11.92 -16.64 -2.41
C ILE A 483 -11.39 -18.04 -2.22
N ALA A 484 -10.24 -18.35 -2.84
CA ALA A 484 -9.65 -19.69 -2.82
C ALA A 484 -9.33 -20.21 -1.40
N LEU A 485 -9.04 -19.30 -0.45
CA LEU A 485 -8.86 -19.65 0.96
C LEU A 485 -10.16 -20.20 1.59
N PHE A 486 -11.31 -19.73 1.13
CA PHE A 486 -12.65 -20.06 1.63
C PHE A 486 -13.42 -21.05 0.73
N GLY A 487 -12.74 -21.81 -0.14
CA GLY A 487 -13.36 -22.84 -0.98
C GLY A 487 -13.66 -22.42 -2.42
N GLY A 488 -13.21 -21.25 -2.87
CA GLY A 488 -13.41 -20.81 -4.25
C GLY A 488 -14.88 -20.62 -4.61
N GLN A 489 -15.30 -21.06 -5.80
CA GLN A 489 -16.67 -20.90 -6.29
C GLN A 489 -17.70 -21.67 -5.45
N GLU A 490 -17.42 -22.93 -5.16
CA GLU A 490 -18.30 -23.76 -4.32
C GLU A 490 -18.41 -23.17 -2.90
N GLY A 491 -17.30 -22.69 -2.34
CA GLY A 491 -17.28 -21.99 -1.06
C GLY A 491 -18.11 -20.70 -1.07
N PHE A 492 -18.09 -19.95 -2.16
CA PHE A 492 -18.89 -18.74 -2.36
C PHE A 492 -20.38 -19.06 -2.45
N GLU A 493 -20.78 -20.04 -3.26
CA GLU A 493 -22.18 -20.47 -3.38
C GLU A 493 -22.73 -20.96 -2.04
N LEU A 494 -21.94 -21.73 -1.29
CA LEU A 494 -22.29 -22.15 0.07
C LEU A 494 -22.40 -20.95 1.03
N THR A 495 -21.56 -19.93 0.87
CA THR A 495 -21.61 -18.70 1.67
C THR A 495 -22.88 -17.91 1.35
N CYS A 496 -23.17 -17.65 0.08
CA CYS A 496 -24.42 -17.01 -0.36
C CYS A 496 -25.67 -17.75 0.12
N ALA A 497 -25.67 -19.09 0.06
CA ALA A 497 -26.78 -19.90 0.56
C ALA A 497 -26.94 -19.80 2.09
N ARG A 498 -25.83 -19.71 2.84
CA ARG A 498 -25.85 -19.49 4.30
C ARG A 498 -26.34 -18.08 4.64
N ASP A 499 -25.89 -17.08 3.91
CA ASP A 499 -26.28 -15.68 4.11
C ASP A 499 -27.77 -15.47 3.81
N GLU A 500 -28.30 -16.05 2.72
CA GLU A 500 -29.73 -15.99 2.41
C GLU A 500 -30.57 -16.73 3.48
N ARG A 501 -30.09 -17.89 3.93
CA ARG A 501 -30.75 -18.60 5.04
C ARG A 501 -30.73 -17.77 6.31
N LYS A 502 -29.63 -17.08 6.61
CA LYS A 502 -29.47 -16.20 7.77
C LYS A 502 -30.42 -15.00 7.67
N ARG A 503 -30.47 -14.31 6.52
CA ARG A 503 -31.45 -13.24 6.21
C ARG A 503 -32.88 -13.68 6.46
N SER A 504 -33.27 -14.81 5.88
CA SER A 504 -34.60 -15.39 6.04
C SER A 504 -34.94 -15.70 7.51
N LEU A 505 -33.98 -16.23 8.29
CA LEU A 505 -34.18 -16.52 9.71
C LEU A 505 -34.32 -15.25 10.55
N LEU A 506 -33.52 -14.22 10.30
CA LEU A 506 -33.61 -12.94 11.00
C LEU A 506 -34.95 -12.25 10.71
N ALA A 507 -35.34 -12.15 9.43
CA ALA A 507 -36.59 -11.52 9.02
C ALA A 507 -37.83 -12.20 9.64
N ARG A 508 -37.86 -13.54 9.69
CA ARG A 508 -38.95 -14.31 10.33
C ARG A 508 -39.07 -14.06 11.84
N ASN A 509 -37.99 -13.63 12.48
CA ASN A 509 -37.96 -13.31 13.92
C ASN A 509 -38.04 -11.80 14.17
N GLY A 510 -38.39 -10.99 13.16
CA GLY A 510 -38.54 -9.54 13.30
C GLY A 510 -37.23 -8.78 13.50
N VAL A 511 -36.08 -9.41 13.20
CA VAL A 511 -34.76 -8.79 13.31
C VAL A 511 -34.35 -8.24 11.94
N ARG A 512 -34.07 -6.94 11.89
CA ARG A 512 -33.52 -6.27 10.70
C ARG A 512 -32.04 -6.63 10.55
N LEU A 513 -31.57 -6.78 9.31
CA LEU A 513 -30.16 -7.06 9.03
C LEU A 513 -29.53 -5.88 8.28
N LEU A 514 -28.41 -5.39 8.78
CA LEU A 514 -27.49 -4.50 8.08
C LEU A 514 -26.22 -5.29 7.70
N GLU A 515 -25.94 -5.39 6.41
CA GLU A 515 -24.73 -6.03 5.89
C GLU A 515 -23.67 -4.96 5.62
N TRP A 516 -22.65 -4.88 6.49
CA TRP A 516 -21.55 -3.93 6.36
C TRP A 516 -20.49 -4.47 5.41
N ARG A 517 -20.37 -3.90 4.21
CA ARG A 517 -19.43 -4.38 3.21
C ARG A 517 -17.98 -4.01 3.56
N TYR A 518 -17.05 -4.92 3.27
CA TYR A 518 -15.64 -4.78 3.67
C TYR A 518 -14.86 -3.55 3.13
N ASP A 519 -15.35 -2.92 2.07
CA ASP A 519 -14.71 -1.75 1.45
C ASP A 519 -15.37 -0.42 1.86
N VAL A 520 -16.39 -0.48 2.71
CA VAL A 520 -17.08 0.67 3.26
C VAL A 520 -16.30 1.16 4.50
N PRO A 521 -15.82 2.41 4.52
CA PRO A 521 -15.06 2.95 5.64
C PRO A 521 -15.85 2.92 6.94
N ILE A 522 -15.30 2.31 7.98
CA ILE A 522 -15.92 2.25 9.32
C ILE A 522 -15.86 3.64 9.95
N THR A 523 -16.94 4.41 9.77
CA THR A 523 -17.11 5.79 10.22
C THR A 523 -18.53 5.98 10.75
N ARG A 524 -18.73 6.87 11.73
CA ARG A 524 -20.03 7.26 12.26
C ARG A 524 -20.95 7.79 11.17
N ALA A 525 -20.42 8.62 10.26
CA ALA A 525 -21.22 9.19 9.16
C ALA A 525 -21.80 8.10 8.24
N GLU A 526 -20.99 7.11 7.89
CA GLU A 526 -21.43 6.00 7.06
C GLU A 526 -22.41 5.08 7.82
N LEU A 527 -22.17 4.84 9.11
CA LEU A 527 -23.13 4.11 9.96
C LEU A 527 -24.49 4.81 9.99
N ILE A 528 -24.53 6.13 10.16
CA ILE A 528 -25.77 6.92 10.11
C ILE A 528 -26.42 6.81 8.73
N SER A 529 -25.64 6.93 7.64
CA SER A 529 -26.14 6.82 6.27
C SER A 529 -26.83 5.47 6.02
N GLN A 530 -26.16 4.37 6.37
CA GLN A 530 -26.67 3.00 6.21
C GLN A 530 -27.94 2.77 7.04
N LEU A 531 -27.95 3.23 8.30
CA LEU A 531 -29.12 3.15 9.17
C LEU A 531 -30.28 4.02 8.69
N GLY A 532 -30.00 5.20 8.13
CA GLY A 532 -30.98 6.09 7.50
C GLY A 532 -31.68 5.43 6.32
N GLY A 533 -30.95 4.67 5.49
CA GLY A 533 -31.51 3.83 4.42
C GLY A 533 -32.48 2.75 4.93
N MET A 534 -32.37 2.37 6.20
CA MET A 534 -33.27 1.43 6.89
C MET A 534 -34.36 2.12 7.73
N ALA A 535 -34.51 3.45 7.59
CA ALA A 535 -35.38 4.29 8.41
C ALA A 535 -35.12 4.16 9.92
N ILE A 536 -33.85 3.98 10.31
CA ILE A 536 -33.40 3.99 11.70
C ILE A 536 -32.75 5.34 11.99
N THR A 537 -33.30 6.08 12.95
CA THR A 537 -32.71 7.34 13.41
C THR A 537 -31.68 7.07 14.49
N VAL A 538 -30.49 7.64 14.33
CA VAL A 538 -29.41 7.57 15.32
C VAL A 538 -29.61 8.73 16.31
N PRO A 539 -29.58 8.48 17.64
CA PRO A 539 -29.58 9.55 18.63
C PRO A 539 -28.36 10.47 18.42
N ASP A 540 -28.55 11.78 18.61
CA ASP A 540 -27.49 12.79 18.44
C ASP A 540 -26.23 12.47 19.24
#